data_AF-A0A1I1PTP2-F1
#
_entry.id   AF-A0A1I1PTP2-F1
#
_cell.length_a   1.000
_cell.length_b   1.000
_cell.length_c   1.000
_cell.angle_alpha   90.00
_cell.angle_beta   90.00
_cell.angle_gamma   90.00
#
_symmetry.space_group_name_H-M   'P 1'
#
loop_
_entity.id
_entity.type
_entity.pdbx_description
1 polymer ?
#
loop_
_entity_poly.entity_id
_entity_poly.type
_entity_poly.pdbx_seq_one_letter_code
_entity_poly.pdbx_strand_id
1 'polypeptide(L)'
;MIASGRYRAGLAAAFTLPLLLSLPAVAAELVMYTRNGCPFCVRFEREIAPVYARTPEGKAAPLRRINLPAGGVRGEGLREPVIATPTFVLVDKGEEIGRITGYLNDDMFWGLLGRLVAVIESPDQVQRSGTRTQ
;
A
#
# COMPACT_ATOMS: atom_id res chain seq x y z
N MET A 1 76.59 17.24 -2.69
CA MET A 1 75.65 18.03 -3.50
C MET A 1 75.37 17.22 -4.76
N ILE A 2 74.19 16.77 -5.17
CA ILE A 2 72.78 17.06 -4.90
C ILE A 2 72.01 15.73 -5.04
N ALA A 3 71.07 15.49 -4.13
CA ALA A 3 70.15 14.36 -4.13
C ALA A 3 69.10 14.51 -5.25
N SER A 4 68.69 13.42 -5.90
CA SER A 4 67.49 13.40 -6.75
C SER A 4 66.67 12.13 -6.51
N GLY A 5 65.79 12.28 -5.52
CA GLY A 5 64.36 11.94 -5.58
C GLY A 5 63.94 10.63 -6.23
N ARG A 6 63.74 9.63 -5.38
CA ARG A 6 62.96 8.42 -5.67
C ARG A 6 61.49 8.80 -5.88
N TYR A 7 60.98 8.74 -7.11
CA TYR A 7 59.54 8.82 -7.36
C TYR A 7 58.91 7.45 -7.10
N ARG A 8 58.39 7.28 -5.88
CA ARG A 8 57.49 6.17 -5.55
C ARG A 8 56.14 6.45 -6.20
N ALA A 9 55.84 5.72 -7.27
CA ALA A 9 54.49 5.67 -7.84
C ALA A 9 53.54 5.04 -6.80
N GLY A 10 52.80 5.89 -6.09
CA GLY A 10 51.71 5.46 -5.22
C GLY A 10 50.54 5.00 -6.08
N LEU A 11 50.27 3.69 -6.08
CA LEU A 11 49.00 3.14 -6.55
C LEU A 11 47.88 3.64 -5.61
N ALA A 12 47.26 4.76 -5.96
CA ALA A 12 46.03 5.21 -5.34
C ALA A 12 44.90 4.27 -5.81
N ALA A 13 44.55 3.29 -4.99
CA ALA A 13 43.37 2.47 -5.19
C ALA A 13 42.13 3.35 -5.04
N ALA A 14 41.57 3.80 -6.16
CA ALA A 14 40.32 4.54 -6.21
C ALA A 14 39.16 3.62 -5.78
N PHE A 15 38.81 3.66 -4.50
CA PHE A 15 37.58 3.06 -3.97
C PHE A 15 36.39 3.81 -4.56
N THR A 16 35.89 3.35 -5.71
CA THR A 16 34.61 3.79 -6.27
C THR A 16 33.50 3.12 -5.46
N LEU A 17 33.07 3.78 -4.39
CA LEU A 17 31.95 3.34 -3.57
C LEU A 17 30.68 3.42 -4.44
N PRO A 18 30.01 2.29 -4.75
CA PRO A 18 28.81 2.31 -5.56
C PRO A 18 27.70 2.99 -4.76
N LEU A 19 27.23 4.14 -5.24
CA LEU A 19 26.10 4.84 -4.66
C LEU A 19 24.84 4.01 -4.96
N LEU A 20 24.43 3.18 -4.00
CA LEU A 20 23.17 2.45 -4.04
C LEU A 20 22.02 3.47 -3.98
N LEU A 21 21.51 3.87 -5.15
CA LEU A 21 20.27 4.63 -5.26
C LEU A 21 19.12 3.75 -4.74
N SER A 22 18.58 4.09 -3.58
CA SER A 22 17.33 3.51 -3.08
C SER A 22 16.17 4.16 -3.82
N LEU A 23 15.52 3.44 -4.73
CA LEU A 23 14.27 3.92 -5.32
C LEU A 23 13.14 3.85 -4.27
N PRO A 24 12.28 4.87 -4.17
CA PRO A 24 11.11 4.79 -3.32
C PRO A 24 10.19 3.69 -3.84
N ALA A 25 9.97 2.65 -3.04
CA ALA A 25 8.93 1.67 -3.30
C ALA A 25 7.58 2.30 -2.93
N VAL A 26 6.64 2.30 -3.88
CA VAL A 26 5.24 2.69 -3.59
C VAL A 26 4.64 1.55 -2.77
N ALA A 27 4.41 1.81 -1.48
CA ALA A 27 3.78 0.84 -0.60
C ALA A 27 2.28 0.71 -0.92
N ALA A 28 1.72 -0.48 -0.70
CA ALA A 28 0.28 -0.66 -0.77
C ALA A 28 -0.42 0.15 0.34
N GLU A 29 -1.65 0.58 0.09
CA GLU A 29 -2.47 1.34 1.03
C GLU A 29 -3.87 0.76 1.14
N LEU A 30 -4.47 0.80 2.33
CA LEU A 30 -5.89 0.57 2.51
C LEU A 30 -6.60 1.93 2.59
N VAL A 31 -7.28 2.32 1.52
CA VAL A 31 -7.98 3.60 1.41
C VAL A 31 -9.42 3.44 1.88
N MET A 32 -9.74 3.98 3.05
CA MET A 32 -11.10 4.10 3.57
C MET A 32 -11.77 5.37 3.05
N TYR A 33 -12.75 5.22 2.18
CA TYR A 33 -13.69 6.27 1.83
C TYR A 33 -14.76 6.39 2.91
N THR A 34 -14.85 7.58 3.50
CA THR A 34 -15.70 7.89 4.66
C THR A 34 -16.54 9.15 4.42
N ARG A 35 -17.56 9.39 5.24
CA ARG A 35 -18.37 10.61 5.24
C ARG A 35 -18.76 10.99 6.66
N ASN A 36 -18.92 12.30 6.89
CA ASN A 36 -19.51 12.79 8.13
C ASN A 36 -20.93 12.23 8.31
N GLY A 37 -21.25 11.81 9.53
CA GLY A 37 -22.55 11.21 9.87
C GLY A 37 -22.71 9.74 9.47
N CYS A 38 -21.68 9.08 8.93
CA CYS A 38 -21.72 7.65 8.62
C CYS A 38 -21.54 6.80 9.90
N PRO A 39 -22.60 6.13 10.42
CA PRO A 39 -22.51 5.41 11.69
C PRO A 39 -21.55 4.20 11.62
N PHE A 40 -21.53 3.50 10.48
CA PHE A 40 -20.62 2.37 10.26
C PHE A 40 -19.16 2.80 10.13
N CYS A 41 -18.91 3.99 9.61
CA CYS A 41 -17.56 4.58 9.58
C CYS A 41 -17.08 4.86 11.00
N VAL A 42 -17.91 5.53 11.82
CA VAL A 42 -17.61 5.78 13.24
C VAL A 42 -17.39 4.47 14.00
N ARG A 43 -18.18 3.45 13.70
CA ARG A 43 -18.03 2.11 14.29
C ARG A 43 -16.66 1.52 13.98
N PHE A 44 -16.24 1.51 12.71
CA PHE A 44 -14.91 1.07 12.29
C PHE A 44 -13.79 1.84 13.00
N GLU A 45 -13.93 3.17 13.12
CA GLU A 45 -12.95 4.03 13.80
C GLU A 45 -12.79 3.70 15.29
N ARG A 46 -13.85 3.21 15.93
CA ARG A 46 -13.81 2.79 17.34
C ARG A 46 -13.23 1.39 17.51
N GLU A 47 -13.61 0.46 16.63
CA GLU A 47 -13.35 -0.97 16.80
C GLU A 47 -12.00 -1.40 16.18
N ILE A 48 -11.67 -0.91 14.98
CA ILE A 48 -10.52 -1.38 14.19
C ILE A 48 -9.38 -0.38 14.14
N ALA A 49 -9.68 0.88 13.82
CA ALA A 49 -8.64 1.90 13.60
C ALA A 49 -7.59 2.03 14.72
N PRO A 50 -7.92 1.92 16.02
CA PRO A 50 -6.95 2.09 17.11
C PRO A 50 -5.88 0.98 17.18
N VAL A 51 -6.18 -0.18 16.61
CA VAL A 51 -5.28 -1.35 16.60
C VAL A 51 -4.66 -1.61 15.24
N TYR A 52 -5.31 -1.15 14.17
CA TYR A 52 -4.96 -1.46 12.78
C TYR A 52 -3.46 -1.31 12.46
N ALA A 53 -2.85 -0.17 12.76
CA ALA A 53 -1.44 0.10 12.45
C ALA A 53 -0.44 -0.86 13.14
N ARG A 54 -0.87 -1.60 14.17
CA ARG A 54 -0.04 -2.58 14.88
C ARG A 54 -0.17 -3.99 14.32
N THR A 55 -1.19 -4.27 13.50
CA THR A 55 -1.39 -5.60 12.92
C THR A 55 -0.48 -5.84 11.71
N PRO A 56 -0.28 -7.09 11.30
CA PRO A 56 0.43 -7.39 10.04
C PRO A 56 -0.21 -6.71 8.83
N GLU A 57 -1.54 -6.75 8.72
CA GLU A 57 -2.28 -6.14 7.61
C GLU A 57 -2.08 -4.62 7.57
N GLY A 58 -2.12 -3.94 8.72
CA GLY A 58 -1.92 -2.50 8.77
C GLY A 58 -0.48 -2.05 8.53
N LYS A 59 0.50 -2.94 8.73
CA LYS A 59 1.89 -2.72 8.30
C LYS A 59 2.06 -2.93 6.80
N ALA A 60 1.38 -3.93 6.24
CA ALA A 60 1.42 -4.22 4.81
C ALA A 60 0.68 -3.18 3.97
N ALA A 61 -0.46 -2.69 4.49
CA ALA A 61 -1.31 -1.69 3.84
C ALA A 61 -1.78 -0.63 4.85
N PRO A 62 -1.00 0.44 5.07
CA PRO A 62 -1.37 1.53 5.97
C PRO A 62 -2.73 2.14 5.62
N LEU A 63 -3.52 2.46 6.66
CA LEU A 63 -4.87 2.98 6.52
C LEU A 63 -4.84 4.48 6.18
N ARG A 64 -5.36 4.84 5.02
CA ARG A 64 -5.57 6.23 4.59
C ARG A 64 -7.06 6.54 4.52
N ARG A 65 -7.48 7.73 4.95
CA ARG A 65 -8.89 8.14 4.97
C ARG A 65 -9.13 9.21 3.94
N ILE A 66 -10.23 9.09 3.20
CA ILE A 66 -10.68 10.10 2.23
C ILE A 66 -12.16 10.39 2.46
N ASN A 67 -12.51 11.67 2.57
CA ASN A 67 -13.91 12.07 2.57
C ASN A 67 -14.50 11.87 1.17
N LEU A 68 -15.53 11.03 1.06
CA LEU A 68 -16.20 10.73 -0.20
C LEU A 68 -17.14 11.90 -0.57
N PRO A 69 -16.90 12.59 -1.69
CA PRO A 69 -17.73 13.72 -2.10
C PRO A 69 -19.17 13.30 -2.41
N ALA A 70 -20.09 14.27 -2.40
CA ALA A 70 -21.46 14.07 -2.88
C ALA A 70 -21.41 13.63 -4.36
N GLY A 71 -22.17 12.58 -4.71
CA GLY A 71 -22.12 11.97 -6.05
C GLY A 71 -21.11 10.82 -6.22
N GLY A 72 -20.26 10.57 -5.22
CA GLY A 72 -19.23 9.53 -5.29
C GLY A 72 -17.98 10.00 -6.04
N VAL A 73 -17.02 9.09 -6.22
CA VAL A 73 -15.75 9.39 -6.90
C VAL A 73 -15.38 8.30 -7.88
N ARG A 74 -14.93 8.70 -9.06
CA ARG A 74 -14.20 7.86 -10.00
C ARG A 74 -12.78 8.42 -10.08
N GLY A 75 -11.83 7.69 -9.54
CA GLY A 75 -10.42 8.06 -9.53
C GLY A 75 -9.64 7.26 -10.55
N GLU A 76 -8.48 7.78 -10.94
CA GLU A 76 -7.46 7.01 -11.66
C GLU A 76 -7.04 5.80 -10.81
N GLY A 77 -6.89 4.63 -11.43
CA GLY A 77 -6.55 3.37 -10.76
C GLY A 77 -7.71 2.68 -10.01
N LEU A 78 -8.90 3.30 -9.90
CA LEU A 78 -10.09 2.62 -9.37
C LEU A 78 -10.77 1.78 -10.46
N ARG A 79 -11.09 0.52 -10.15
CA ARG A 79 -11.81 -0.39 -11.07
C ARG A 79 -13.24 0.06 -11.32
N GLU A 80 -13.87 0.63 -10.29
CA GLU A 80 -15.23 1.15 -10.35
C GLU A 80 -15.40 2.36 -9.41
N PRO A 81 -16.41 3.21 -9.61
CA PRO A 81 -16.67 4.34 -8.72
C PRO A 81 -16.92 3.89 -7.28
N VAL A 82 -16.50 4.72 -6.33
CA VAL A 82 -16.90 4.57 -4.92
C VAL A 82 -18.11 5.46 -4.67
N ILE A 83 -19.25 4.86 -4.33
CA ILE A 83 -20.53 5.56 -4.15
C ILE A 83 -21.09 5.44 -2.73
N ALA A 84 -20.55 4.53 -1.92
CA ALA A 84 -21.03 4.22 -0.58
C ALA A 84 -19.89 4.29 0.46
N THR A 85 -20.26 4.47 1.73
CA THR A 85 -19.33 4.55 2.86
C THR A 85 -19.75 3.63 4.01
N PRO A 86 -18.80 3.04 4.77
CA PRO A 86 -17.38 3.03 4.46
C PRO A 86 -17.10 2.11 3.26
N THR A 87 -16.14 2.47 2.40
CA THR A 87 -15.59 1.55 1.40
C THR A 87 -14.09 1.52 1.58
N PHE A 88 -13.50 0.34 1.72
CA PHE A 88 -12.08 0.14 1.92
C PHE A 88 -11.48 -0.40 0.63
N VAL A 89 -10.69 0.39 -0.06
CA VAL A 89 -10.04 0.01 -1.32
C VAL A 89 -8.58 -0.28 -1.05
N LEU A 90 -8.14 -1.50 -1.33
CA LEU A 90 -6.74 -1.87 -1.29
C LEU A 90 -6.09 -1.46 -2.61
N VAL A 91 -5.11 -0.57 -2.53
CA VAL A 91 -4.39 -0.02 -3.68
C VAL A 91 -2.94 -0.47 -3.59
N ASP A 92 -2.40 -1.02 -4.67
CA ASP A 92 -0.98 -1.33 -4.80
C ASP A 92 -0.46 -0.75 -6.13
N LYS A 93 0.70 -0.10 -6.10
CA LYS A 93 1.29 0.60 -7.26
C LYS A 93 0.33 1.54 -8.00
N GLY A 94 -0.58 2.17 -7.26
CA GLY A 94 -1.58 3.10 -7.80
C GLY A 94 -2.83 2.45 -8.39
N GLU A 95 -2.90 1.11 -8.43
CA GLU A 95 -4.03 0.36 -8.97
C GLU A 95 -4.82 -0.32 -7.86
N GLU A 96 -6.14 -0.31 -7.98
CA GLU A 96 -7.01 -1.06 -7.11
C GLU A 96 -6.81 -2.57 -7.30
N ILE A 97 -6.48 -3.26 -6.21
CA ILE A 97 -6.34 -4.72 -6.15
C ILE A 97 -7.66 -5.39 -5.75
N GLY A 98 -8.42 -4.72 -4.88
CA GLY A 98 -9.76 -5.12 -4.47
C GLY A 98 -10.31 -4.19 -3.40
N ARG A 99 -11.55 -4.45 -2.95
CA ARG A 99 -12.23 -3.60 -1.97
C ARG A 99 -13.18 -4.36 -1.06
N ILE A 100 -13.53 -3.73 0.06
CA ILE A 100 -14.59 -4.12 0.98
C ILE A 100 -15.59 -2.97 1.04
N THR A 101 -16.86 -3.25 0.74
CA THR A 101 -17.93 -2.25 0.83
C THR A 101 -18.74 -2.48 2.09
N GLY A 102 -18.80 -1.48 2.97
CA GLY A 102 -19.47 -1.53 4.26
C GLY A 102 -18.60 -2.06 5.39
N TYR A 103 -19.14 -1.99 6.60
CA TYR A 103 -18.52 -2.53 7.82
C TYR A 103 -19.63 -3.06 8.74
N LEU A 104 -19.68 -4.39 8.93
CA LEU A 104 -20.68 -5.04 9.79
C LEU A 104 -20.14 -5.32 11.20
N ASN A 105 -18.97 -5.94 11.28
CA ASN A 105 -18.23 -6.24 12.52
C ASN A 105 -16.75 -6.49 12.19
N ASP A 106 -15.95 -6.65 13.23
CA ASP A 106 -14.50 -6.89 13.16
C ASP A 106 -14.15 -8.23 12.52
N ASP A 107 -14.77 -9.33 12.94
CA ASP A 107 -14.48 -10.67 12.43
C ASP A 107 -14.61 -10.76 10.91
N MET A 108 -15.71 -10.22 10.36
CA MET A 108 -15.94 -10.21 8.92
C MET A 108 -14.94 -9.30 8.20
N PHE A 109 -14.62 -8.14 8.79
CA PHE A 109 -13.65 -7.22 8.21
C PHE A 109 -12.27 -7.86 8.13
N TRP A 110 -11.76 -8.46 9.21
CA TRP A 110 -10.45 -9.12 9.22
C TRP A 110 -10.39 -10.31 8.25
N GLY A 111 -11.44 -11.13 8.19
CA GLY A 111 -11.49 -12.26 7.26
C GLY A 111 -11.54 -11.86 5.77
N LEU A 112 -12.11 -10.70 5.44
CA LEU A 112 -12.08 -10.15 4.09
C LEU A 112 -10.74 -9.47 3.79
N LEU A 113 -10.22 -8.67 4.73
CA LEU A 113 -8.96 -7.96 4.55
C LEU A 113 -7.78 -8.92 4.40
N GLY A 114 -7.70 -9.97 5.21
CA GLY A 114 -6.63 -10.96 5.10
C GLY A 114 -6.57 -11.62 3.71
N ARG A 115 -7.74 -11.87 3.11
CA ARG A 115 -7.82 -12.38 1.72
C ARG A 115 -7.32 -11.35 0.70
N LEU A 116 -7.61 -10.07 0.90
CA LEU A 116 -7.13 -9.01 0.01
C LEU A 116 -5.62 -8.78 0.14
N VAL A 117 -5.08 -8.76 1.36
CA VAL A 117 -3.63 -8.54 1.60
C VAL A 117 -2.79 -9.69 1.07
N ALA A 118 -3.26 -10.95 1.19
CA ALA A 118 -2.58 -12.11 0.63
C ALA A 118 -2.37 -12.03 -0.90
N VAL A 119 -3.18 -11.23 -1.61
CA VAL A 119 -3.02 -11.00 -3.05
C VAL A 119 -1.76 -10.18 -3.35
N ILE A 120 -1.42 -9.21 -2.52
CA ILE A 120 -0.21 -8.38 -2.69
C ILE A 120 1.04 -9.22 -2.44
N GLU A 121 0.98 -10.17 -1.51
CA GLU A 121 2.08 -11.08 -1.18
C GLU A 121 2.30 -12.15 -2.27
N SER A 122 1.28 -12.45 -3.07
CA SER A 122 1.32 -13.47 -4.14
C SER A 122 0.75 -12.93 -5.47
N PRO A 123 1.46 -12.00 -6.16
CA PRO A 123 0.96 -11.33 -7.36
C PRO A 123 0.56 -12.28 -8.51
N ASP A 124 1.10 -13.50 -8.53
CA ASP A 124 0.79 -14.53 -9.53
C ASP A 124 -0.69 -15.01 -9.48
N GLN A 125 -1.38 -14.87 -8.34
CA GLN A 125 -2.78 -15.30 -8.20
C GLN A 125 -3.78 -14.39 -8.93
N VAL A 126 -3.46 -13.10 -9.09
CA VAL A 126 -4.31 -12.13 -9.83
C VAL A 126 -4.41 -12.53 -11.31
N GLN A 127 -3.30 -12.97 -11.91
CA GLN A 127 -3.25 -13.37 -13.32
C GLN A 127 -3.98 -14.69 -13.58
N ARG A 128 -3.94 -15.63 -12.62
CA ARG A 128 -4.58 -16.94 -12.75
C ARG A 128 -6.12 -16.87 -12.66
N SER A 129 -6.67 -15.91 -11.91
CA SER A 129 -8.13 -15.73 -11.78
C SER A 129 -8.75 -15.09 -13.04
N GLY A 130 -8.03 -14.20 -13.73
CA GLY A 130 -8.47 -13.59 -15.00
C GLY A 130 -8.40 -14.50 -16.22
N THR A 131 -7.69 -15.64 -16.13
CA THR A 131 -7.53 -16.59 -17.26
C THR A 131 -8.57 -17.71 -17.24
N ARG A 132 -9.43 -17.80 -16.22
CA ARG A 132 -10.48 -18.83 -16.12
C ARG A 132 -11.82 -18.30 -16.67
N THR A 133 -11.85 -18.05 -17.96
CA THR A 133 -13.08 -18.07 -18.77
C THR A 133 -12.75 -18.79 -20.07
N GLN A 134 -12.91 -20.11 -20.04
CA GLN A 134 -13.15 -20.98 -21.18
C GLN A 134 -14.16 -22.02 -20.73
#